data_AF-A0A953FD17-F1
#
_entry.id   AF-A0A953FD17-F1
#
_cell.length_a   1.000
_cell.length_b   1.000
_cell.length_c   1.000
_cell.angle_alpha   90.00
_cell.angle_beta   90.00
_cell.angle_gamma   90.00
#
_symmetry.space_group_name_H-M   'P 1'
#
loop_
_entity.id
_entity.type
_entity.pdbx_description
1 polymer ?
#
loop_
_entity_poly.entity_id
_entity_poly.type
_entity_poly.pdbx_seq_one_letter_code
_entity_poly.pdbx_strand_id
1 'polypeptide(L)' 'SIYLCKGGQGQPGTWVWIGFDGDLEALHQHLLASGVTIALAPTNFPWAYELHAQDPDGHILRFGTDPQ' A
#
# COMPACT_ATOMS: atom_id res chain seq x y z
N SER A 1 -4.98 5.82 13.19
CA SER A 1 -5.50 6.53 12.00
C SER A 1 -4.34 7.19 11.28
N ILE A 2 -4.37 7.23 9.95
CA ILE A 2 -3.37 7.90 9.11
C ILE A 2 -4.12 8.96 8.29
N TYR A 3 -3.50 10.12 8.06
CA TYR A 3 -4.07 11.22 7.28
C TYR A 3 -3.06 11.69 6.23
N LEU A 4 -3.51 11.81 4.99
CA LEU A 4 -2.70 12.32 3.87
C LEU A 4 -3.11 13.77 3.57
N CYS A 5 -2.12 14.66 3.50
CA CYS A 5 -2.32 16.08 3.24
C CYS A 5 -1.93 16.44 1.81
N LYS A 6 -2.82 17.10 1.06
CA LYS A 6 -2.46 17.67 -0.25
C LYS A 6 -1.72 19.01 -0.07
N GLY A 7 -0.51 19.12 -0.62
CA GLY A 7 0.23 20.39 -0.71
C GLY A 7 0.83 20.93 0.60
N GLY A 8 0.92 20.11 1.66
CA GLY A 8 1.54 20.51 2.94
C GLY A 8 2.68 19.57 3.36
N GLN A 9 3.76 20.13 3.94
CA GLN A 9 4.81 19.49 4.76
C GLN A 9 5.32 18.09 4.34
N GLY A 10 5.32 17.75 3.04
CA GLY A 10 5.81 16.49 2.52
C GLY A 10 6.47 16.64 1.15
N GLN A 11 7.20 15.62 0.73
CA GLN A 11 7.83 15.52 -0.59
C GLN A 11 7.23 14.32 -1.35
N PRO A 12 6.89 14.45 -2.65
CA PRO A 12 6.43 13.32 -3.46
C PRO A 12 7.40 12.13 -3.43
N GLY A 13 6.87 10.92 -3.60
CA GLY A 13 7.68 9.69 -3.67
C GLY A 13 8.12 9.11 -2.31
N THR A 14 7.54 9.56 -1.19
CA THR A 14 7.70 8.88 0.09
C THR A 14 6.95 7.54 0.15
N TRP A 15 7.24 6.73 1.16
CA TRP A 15 6.49 5.52 1.46
C TRP A 15 6.10 5.44 2.93
N VAL A 16 5.01 4.73 3.21
CA VAL A 16 4.56 4.39 4.56
C VAL A 16 4.18 2.92 4.64
N TRP A 17 4.51 2.28 5.74
CA TRP A 17 4.09 0.92 6.05
C TRP A 17 2.91 0.94 7.01
N ILE A 18 1.89 0.15 6.69
CA ILE A 18 0.61 0.10 7.38
C ILE A 18 0.35 -1.36 7.74
N GLY A 19 0.29 -1.63 9.04
CA GLY A 19 -0.17 -2.92 9.54
C GLY A 19 -1.62 -3.11 9.13
N PHE A 20 -1.89 -4.19 8.42
CA PHE A 20 -3.19 -4.49 7.86
C PHE A 20 -3.68 -5.83 8.41
N ASP A 21 -4.85 -5.82 9.04
CA ASP A 21 -5.45 -7.03 9.64
C ASP A 21 -6.41 -7.75 8.67
N GLY A 22 -6.54 -7.26 7.43
CA GLY A 22 -7.45 -7.79 6.42
C GLY A 22 -6.78 -8.71 5.40
N ASP A 23 -7.57 -9.18 4.43
CA ASP A 23 -7.11 -10.00 3.31
C ASP A 23 -6.46 -9.12 2.22
N LEU A 24 -5.16 -9.29 2.01
CA LEU A 24 -4.40 -8.55 1.01
C LEU A 24 -4.78 -8.90 -0.43
N GLU A 25 -5.25 -10.11 -0.71
CA GLU A 25 -5.72 -10.49 -2.04
C GLU A 25 -7.06 -9.80 -2.36
N ALA A 26 -7.99 -9.77 -1.40
CA ALA A 26 -9.24 -9.05 -1.55
C ALA A 26 -9.00 -7.55 -1.77
N LEU A 27 -8.07 -6.95 -1.00
CA LEU A 27 -7.66 -5.56 -1.17
C LEU A 27 -7.04 -5.33 -2.56
N HIS A 28 -6.15 -6.20 -2.99
CA HIS A 28 -5.50 -6.12 -4.31
C HIS A 28 -6.51 -6.10 -5.45
N GLN A 29 -7.48 -7.03 -5.46
CA GLN A 29 -8.51 -7.07 -6.48
C GLN A 29 -9.38 -5.80 -6.49
N HIS A 30 -9.73 -5.30 -5.31
CA HIS A 30 -10.50 -4.06 -5.17
C HIS A 30 -9.73 -2.84 -5.73
N LEU A 31 -8.44 -2.73 -5.43
CA LEU A 31 -7.60 -1.63 -5.90
C LEU A 31 -7.36 -1.71 -7.41
N LEU A 32 -7.10 -2.90 -7.96
CA LEU A 32 -7.00 -3.12 -9.40
C LEU A 32 -8.29 -2.71 -10.13
N ALA A 33 -9.45 -3.15 -9.63
CA ALA A 33 -10.75 -2.79 -10.20
C ALA A 33 -11.03 -1.28 -10.15
N SER A 34 -10.44 -0.58 -9.18
CA SER A 34 -10.55 0.87 -9.02
C SER A 34 -9.53 1.66 -9.85
N GLY A 35 -8.66 0.98 -10.62
CA GLY A 35 -7.65 1.62 -11.46
C GLY A 35 -6.43 2.15 -10.69
N VAL A 36 -6.20 1.66 -9.47
CA VAL A 36 -5.02 2.04 -8.68
C VAL A 36 -3.77 1.39 -9.25
N THR A 37 -2.68 2.15 -9.32
CA THR A 37 -1.38 1.62 -9.74
C THR A 37 -0.80 0.72 -8.65
N ILE A 38 -0.62 -0.56 -8.96
CA ILE A 38 0.00 -1.52 -8.05
C ILE A 38 1.50 -1.63 -8.36
N ALA A 39 2.33 -1.21 -7.40
CA ALA A 39 3.79 -1.27 -7.52
C ALA A 39 4.32 -2.68 -7.18
N LEU A 40 3.65 -3.38 -6.27
CA LEU A 40 3.93 -4.77 -5.90
C LEU A 40 2.60 -5.45 -5.55
N ALA A 41 2.23 -6.50 -6.29
CA ALA A 41 1.10 -7.36 -5.95
C ALA A 41 1.36 -8.08 -4.62
N PRO A 42 0.35 -8.68 -3.95
CA PRO A 42 0.55 -9.40 -2.69
C PRO A 42 1.68 -10.42 -2.81
N THR A 43 2.77 -10.19 -2.08
CA THR A 43 4.02 -10.95 -2.20
C THR A 43 4.50 -11.36 -0.82
N ASN A 44 4.83 -12.62 -0.66
CA ASN A 44 5.33 -13.16 0.61
C ASN A 44 6.83 -12.98 0.73
N PHE A 45 7.26 -12.35 1.83
CA PHE A 45 8.65 -12.21 2.25
C PHE A 45 8.85 -12.87 3.61
N PRO A 46 10.11 -13.18 4.00
CA PRO A 46 10.39 -13.78 5.30
C PRO A 46 9.94 -12.95 6.53
N TRP A 47 9.66 -11.66 6.36
CA TRP A 47 9.27 -10.74 7.44
C TRP A 47 7.81 -10.27 7.37
N ALA A 48 7.16 -10.34 6.21
CA ALA A 48 5.78 -9.93 6.03
C ALA A 48 5.22 -10.44 4.68
N TYR A 49 3.90 -10.56 4.61
CA TYR A 49 3.19 -10.63 3.35
C TYR A 49 2.69 -9.22 3.01
N GLU A 50 3.10 -8.66 1.86
CA GLU A 50 2.93 -7.23 1.56
C GLU A 50 2.31 -6.95 0.19
N LEU A 51 1.53 -5.86 0.12
CA LEU A 51 0.99 -5.24 -1.09
C LEU A 51 1.42 -3.76 -1.14
N HIS A 52 1.96 -3.30 -2.27
CA HIS A 52 2.38 -1.90 -2.45
C HIS A 52 1.51 -1.20 -3.49
N ALA A 53 0.77 -0.18 -3.05
CA ALA A 53 -0.09 0.65 -3.91
C ALA A 53 0.50 2.05 -4.06
N GLN A 54 0.48 2.59 -5.27
CA GLN A 54 0.92 3.94 -5.56
C GLN A 54 -0.27 4.90 -5.60
N ASP A 55 -0.16 6.04 -4.93
CA ASP A 55 -1.14 7.11 -4.99
C ASP A 55 -0.88 8.10 -6.16
N PRO A 56 -1.80 9.03 -6.45
CA PRO A 56 -1.65 9.96 -7.57
C PRO A 56 -0.44 10.91 -7.47
N ASP A 57 0.07 11.16 -6.27
CA ASP A 57 1.24 12.00 -6.02
C ASP A 57 2.55 11.18 -6.05
N GLY A 58 2.46 9.87 -6.32
CA GLY A 58 3.58 8.95 -6.49
C GLY A 58 4.07 8.31 -5.19
N HIS A 59 3.36 8.51 -4.08
CA HIS A 59 3.68 7.88 -2.79
C HIS A 59 3.38 6.39 -2.83
N ILE A 60 4.13 5.59 -2.05
CA ILE A 60 3.91 4.14 -1.95
C ILE A 60 3.32 3.79 -0.58
N LEU A 61 2.07 3.36 -0.58
CA LEU A 61 1.36 2.79 0.56
C LEU A 61 1.64 1.28 0.60
N ARG A 62 2.33 0.82 1.65
CA ARG A 62 2.63 -0.61 1.85
C ARG A 62 1.68 -1.16 2.90
N PHE A 63 0.83 -2.10 2.50
CA PHE A 63 -0.02 -2.86 3.41
C PHE A 63 0.67 -4.17 3.72
N GLY A 64 0.91 -4.46 4.99
CA GLY A 64 1.60 -5.67 5.42
C GLY A 64 0.82 -6.42 6.49
N THR A 65 0.80 -7.74 6.36
CA THR A 65 0.35 -8.69 7.40
C THR A 65 1.56 -9.50 7.87
N ASP A 66 1.33 -10.43 8.81
CA ASP A 66 2.30 -11.49 9.09
C ASP A 66 2.67 -12.28 7.82
N PRO A 67 3.87 -12.90 7.75
CA PRO A 67 4.24 -13.80 6.67
C PRO A 67 3.27 -14.98 6.53
N GLN A 68 3.08 -15.44 5.29
CA GLN A 68 2.28 -16.64 4.97
C GLN A 68 3.13 -17.91 4.85
#